data_AF-A0A0B1TEQ4-F1
#
_entry.id   AF-A0A0B1TEQ4-F1
#
_cell.length_a   1.000
_cell.length_b   1.000
_cell.length_c   1.000
_cell.angle_alpha   90.00
_cell.angle_beta   90.00
_cell.angle_gamma   90.00
#
_symmetry.space_group_name_H-M   'P 1'
#
loop_
_entity.id
_entity.type
_entity.pdbx_description
1 polymer ?
#
loop_
_entity_poly.entity_id
_entity_poly.type
_entity_poly.pdbx_seq_one_letter_code
_entity_poly.pdbx_strand_id
1 'polypeptide(L)'
;MDKRLSWDPKNYGGVSVLYVPYEMIWVPDIVLYNNADSYYNITISTKATLHYSGQITWEPPAIFKSMCQIDVRWFPFDEQQCFMKFGSWTYSESLLNLELLDENVRYQEEVNEQGIVDNITIAEDGIGLPLL
;
A
#
# COMPACT_ATOMS: atom_id res chain seq x y z
N MET A 1 -8.97 -5.34 10.71
CA MET A 1 -9.72 -4.97 11.94
C MET A 1 -9.06 -5.64 13.13
N ASP A 2 -8.64 -4.89 14.15
CA ASP A 2 -8.06 -5.44 15.38
C ASP A 2 -9.09 -5.41 16.53
N LYS A 3 -9.59 -6.59 16.91
CA LYS A 3 -10.61 -6.73 17.96
C LYS A 3 -10.08 -6.35 19.36
N ARG A 4 -8.77 -6.42 19.60
CA ARG A 4 -8.17 -6.07 20.90
C ARG A 4 -8.25 -4.57 21.17
N LEU A 5 -8.36 -3.77 20.12
CA LEU A 5 -8.47 -2.31 20.16
C LEU A 5 -9.93 -1.82 20.03
N SER A 6 -10.91 -2.70 20.25
CA SER A 6 -12.33 -2.33 20.24
C SER A 6 -12.84 -1.98 21.63
N TRP A 7 -13.79 -1.04 21.72
CA TRP A 7 -14.42 -0.63 22.98
C TRP A 7 -15.89 -0.24 22.78
N ASP A 8 -16.66 -0.19 23.86
CA ASP A 8 -18.02 0.36 23.86
C ASP A 8 -17.96 1.87 24.17
N PRO A 9 -18.31 2.77 23.24
CA PRO A 9 -18.31 4.22 23.47
C PRO A 9 -19.07 4.65 24.72
N LYS A 10 -20.12 3.90 25.14
CA LYS A 10 -20.91 4.22 26.34
C LYS A 10 -20.09 4.20 27.63
N ASN A 11 -19.07 3.35 27.70
CA ASN A 11 -18.19 3.24 28.86
C ASN A 11 -17.12 4.33 28.90
N TYR A 12 -16.94 5.09 27.81
CA TYR A 12 -15.89 6.07 27.62
C TYR A 12 -16.44 7.44 27.19
N GLY A 13 -17.60 7.83 27.72
CA GLY A 13 -18.16 9.17 27.49
C GLY A 13 -18.58 9.45 26.04
N GLY A 14 -18.91 8.42 25.28
CA GLY A 14 -19.33 8.53 23.87
C GLY A 14 -18.17 8.63 22.87
N VAL A 15 -16.92 8.46 23.30
CA VAL A 15 -15.75 8.49 22.40
C VAL A 15 -15.83 7.32 21.41
N SER A 16 -15.88 7.63 20.12
CA SER A 16 -15.98 6.64 19.03
C SER A 16 -14.72 6.54 18.16
N VAL A 17 -13.81 7.52 18.25
CA VAL A 17 -12.59 7.62 17.44
C VAL A 17 -11.44 8.15 18.30
N LEU A 18 -10.24 7.59 18.09
CA LEU A 18 -8.99 8.00 18.70
C LEU A 18 -7.90 8.18 17.64
N TYR A 19 -7.00 9.15 17.86
CA TYR A 19 -5.81 9.33 17.03
C TYR A 19 -4.58 8.83 17.79
N VAL A 20 -4.05 7.70 17.37
CA VAL A 20 -2.96 7.00 18.07
C VAL A 20 -1.68 7.05 17.23
N PRO A 21 -0.50 7.25 17.84
CA PRO A 21 0.77 7.06 17.13
C PRO A 21 0.84 5.64 16.56
N TYR A 22 1.28 5.49 15.31
CA TYR A 22 1.30 4.18 14.65
C TYR A 22 2.22 3.18 15.38
N GLU A 23 3.25 3.68 16.08
CA GLU A 23 4.20 2.87 16.84
C GLU A 23 3.57 2.17 18.06
N MET A 24 2.39 2.61 18.49
CA MET A 24 1.67 2.02 19.63
C MET A 24 0.70 0.90 19.22
N ILE A 25 0.52 0.68 17.92
CA ILE A 25 -0.39 -0.31 17.37
C ILE A 25 0.33 -1.21 16.38
N TRP A 26 -0.25 -2.36 16.10
CA TRP A 26 0.24 -3.19 15.01
C TRP A 26 -0.14 -2.55 13.67
N VAL A 27 0.84 -2.36 12.79
CA VAL A 27 0.68 -1.97 11.39
C VAL A 27 1.38 -2.99 10.50
N PRO A 28 0.84 -3.30 9.30
CA PRO A 28 1.50 -4.21 8.38
C PRO A 28 2.79 -3.59 7.83
N ASP A 29 3.78 -4.42 7.57
CA ASP A 29 5.11 -4.08 7.06
C ASP A 29 5.14 -4.05 5.52
N ILE A 30 4.32 -3.17 4.95
CA ILE A 30 4.24 -3.01 3.49
C ILE A 30 5.45 -2.23 2.98
N VAL A 31 6.18 -2.83 2.04
CA VAL A 31 7.39 -2.27 1.44
C VAL A 31 7.30 -2.25 -0.08
N LEU A 32 8.10 -1.39 -0.70
CA LEU A 32 8.36 -1.40 -2.13
C LEU A 32 9.50 -2.38 -2.44
N TYR A 33 9.22 -3.48 -3.13
CA TYR A 33 10.24 -4.51 -3.43
C TYR A 33 11.28 -4.04 -4.45
N ASN A 34 10.85 -3.36 -5.51
CA ASN A 34 11.74 -2.80 -6.51
C ASN A 34 12.23 -1.40 -6.13
N ASN A 35 12.60 -1.20 -4.87
CA ASN A 35 13.13 0.08 -4.38
C ASN A 35 14.51 0.37 -4.99
N ALA A 36 14.70 1.58 -5.49
CA ALA A 36 15.97 2.10 -6.01
C ALA A 36 16.76 2.89 -4.94
N ASP A 37 16.16 3.17 -3.79
CA ASP A 37 16.83 3.81 -2.65
C ASP A 37 17.29 2.77 -1.61
N SER A 38 18.22 3.19 -0.76
CA SER A 38 18.71 2.43 0.40
C SER A 38 17.74 2.42 1.59
N TYR A 39 16.73 3.29 1.59
CA TYR A 39 15.73 3.39 2.65
C TYR A 39 14.42 2.75 2.22
N TYR A 40 13.98 1.72 2.95
CA TYR A 40 12.73 0.99 2.67
C TYR A 40 11.55 1.44 3.52
N ASN A 41 11.79 2.26 4.55
CA ASN A 41 10.77 2.59 5.54
C ASN A 41 10.03 3.88 5.16
N ILE A 42 8.84 4.04 5.72
CA ILE A 42 8.11 5.30 5.67
C ILE A 42 8.78 6.25 6.67
N THR A 43 9.45 7.29 6.17
CA THR A 43 10.23 8.23 7.00
C THR A 43 9.37 9.13 7.89
N ILE A 44 8.06 9.24 7.61
CA ILE A 44 7.17 10.19 8.27
C ILE A 44 6.27 9.46 9.25
N SER A 45 6.52 9.66 10.55
CA SER A 45 5.63 9.20 11.62
C SER A 45 4.34 10.02 11.61
N THR A 46 3.22 9.35 11.37
CA THR A 46 1.87 9.92 11.43
C THR A 46 1.00 9.14 12.39
N LYS A 47 -0.06 9.78 12.89
CA LYS A 47 -1.06 9.11 13.72
C LYS A 47 -2.01 8.31 12.83
N ALA A 48 -2.39 7.13 13.30
CA ALA A 48 -3.48 6.35 12.74
C ALA A 48 -4.82 6.75 13.38
N THR A 49 -5.90 6.64 12.62
CA THR A 49 -7.27 6.81 13.09
C THR A 49 -7.81 5.47 13.53
N LEU A 50 -8.11 5.33 14.82
CA LEU A 50 -8.67 4.12 15.42
C LEU A 50 -10.14 4.35 15.76
N HIS A 51 -11.02 3.54 15.17
CA HIS A 51 -12.46 3.55 15.46
C HIS A 51 -12.79 2.57 16.60
N TYR A 52 -13.87 2.82 17.33
CA TYR A 52 -14.34 1.98 18.45
C TYR A 52 -14.60 0.52 18.07
N SER A 53 -14.89 0.27 16.79
CA SER A 53 -15.03 -1.07 16.24
C SER A 53 -13.71 -1.86 16.23
N GLY A 54 -12.56 -1.20 16.32
CA GLY A 54 -11.24 -1.79 16.06
C GLY A 54 -10.81 -1.67 14.59
N GLN A 55 -11.51 -0.89 13.78
CA GLN A 55 -11.04 -0.50 12.46
C GLN A 55 -9.96 0.58 12.59
N ILE A 56 -8.88 0.41 11.85
CA ILE A 56 -7.71 1.29 11.86
C ILE A 56 -7.49 1.78 10.44
N THR A 57 -7.33 3.09 10.29
CA THR A 57 -6.93 3.72 9.03
C THR A 57 -5.60 4.44 9.25
N TRP A 58 -4.60 4.09 8.45
CA TRP A 58 -3.28 4.70 8.51
C TRP A 58 -2.78 5.01 7.11
N GLU A 59 -2.63 6.31 6.82
CA GLU A 59 -2.32 6.83 5.48
C GLU A 59 -1.13 7.79 5.58
N PRO A 60 0.09 7.27 5.80
CA PRO A 60 1.26 8.13 5.91
C PRO A 60 1.70 8.65 4.54
N PRO A 61 2.21 9.88 4.43
CA PRO A 61 2.87 10.35 3.22
C PRO A 61 4.19 9.61 3.03
N ALA A 62 4.49 9.23 1.78
CA ALA A 62 5.72 8.53 1.42
C ALA A 62 6.29 9.02 0.09
N ILE A 63 7.62 8.99 -0.03
CA ILE A 63 8.33 9.21 -1.30
C ILE A 63 8.93 7.87 -1.71
N PHE A 64 8.43 7.31 -2.81
CA PHE A 64 8.92 6.05 -3.37
C PHE A 64 9.87 6.32 -4.53
N LYS A 65 10.99 5.62 -4.55
CA LYS A 65 11.89 5.58 -5.70
C LYS A 65 11.97 4.15 -6.17
N SER A 66 11.37 3.84 -7.30
CA SER A 66 11.40 2.49 -7.87
C SER A 66 12.52 2.35 -8.91
N MET A 67 13.08 1.15 -9.01
CA MET A 67 13.88 0.75 -10.16
C MET A 67 12.95 0.54 -11.35
N CYS A 68 13.25 1.21 -12.45
CA CYS A 68 12.52 1.11 -13.70
C CYS A 68 13.50 0.79 -14.84
N GLN A 69 13.15 -0.18 -15.67
CA GLN A 69 13.94 -0.55 -16.85
C GLN A 69 13.61 0.42 -17.98
N ILE A 70 14.57 1.28 -18.33
CA ILE A 70 14.41 2.29 -19.37
C ILE A 70 14.77 1.71 -20.74
N ASP A 71 13.90 1.91 -21.72
CA ASP A 71 14.15 1.55 -23.12
C ASP A 71 14.37 2.79 -23.99
N VAL A 72 15.61 2.99 -24.44
CA VAL A 72 16.03 4.19 -25.18
C VAL A 72 16.03 4.02 -26.71
N ARG A 73 15.39 2.98 -27.24
CA ARG A 73 15.38 2.68 -28.70
C ARG A 73 14.81 3.81 -29.56
N TRP A 74 13.87 4.59 -29.02
CA TRP A 74 13.09 5.60 -29.77
C TRP A 74 13.29 7.03 -29.27
N PHE A 75 14.36 7.29 -28.53
CA PHE A 75 14.66 8.62 -27.99
C PHE A 75 14.61 9.71 -29.09
N PRO A 76 13.95 10.87 -28.87
CA PRO A 76 13.31 11.34 -27.63
C PRO A 76 11.80 11.05 -27.53
N PHE A 77 11.25 10.18 -28.38
CA PHE A 77 9.81 9.82 -28.44
C PHE A 77 9.54 8.42 -27.88
N ASP A 78 10.36 8.02 -26.91
CA ASP A 78 10.26 6.76 -26.20
C ASP A 78 9.12 6.77 -25.16
N GLU A 79 8.48 5.62 -24.98
CA GLU A 79 7.50 5.37 -23.94
C GLU A 79 8.15 4.54 -22.84
N GLN A 80 7.94 4.93 -21.58
CA GLN A 80 8.52 4.25 -20.43
C GLN A 80 7.44 3.67 -19.53
N GLN A 81 7.55 2.37 -19.24
CA GLN A 81 6.64 1.65 -18.35
C GLN A 81 7.36 1.33 -17.04
N CYS A 82 6.98 2.03 -15.97
CA CYS A 82 7.54 1.85 -14.65
C CYS A 82 6.47 1.32 -13.69
N PHE A 83 6.70 0.15 -13.11
CA PHE A 83 5.81 -0.44 -12.12
C PHE A 83 6.37 -0.25 -10.70
N MET A 84 5.48 -0.30 -9.71
CA MET A 84 5.83 -0.32 -8.29
C MET A 84 5.26 -1.60 -7.69
N LYS A 85 6.12 -2.45 -7.13
CA LYS A 85 5.70 -3.72 -6.52
C LYS A 85 5.63 -3.58 -5.00
N PHE A 86 4.42 -3.54 -4.47
CA PHE A 86 4.17 -3.49 -3.03
C PHE A 86 3.85 -4.87 -2.47
N GLY A 87 4.25 -5.10 -1.22
CA GLY A 87 3.84 -6.29 -0.47
C GLY A 87 4.42 -6.31 0.94
N SER A 88 4.00 -7.29 1.74
CA SER A 88 4.54 -7.48 3.08
C SER A 88 5.92 -8.11 3.04
N TRP A 89 6.87 -7.57 3.80
CA TRP A 89 8.21 -8.12 3.86
C TRP A 89 8.28 -9.46 4.62
N THR A 90 7.53 -9.58 5.71
CA THR A 90 7.63 -10.73 6.64
C THR A 90 6.44 -11.67 6.64
N TYR A 91 5.26 -11.24 6.17
CA TYR A 91 4.05 -12.06 6.17
C TYR A 91 3.76 -12.63 4.77
N SER A 92 3.43 -13.93 4.74
CA SER A 92 2.90 -14.59 3.55
C SER A 92 1.40 -14.31 3.38
N GLU A 93 0.87 -14.61 2.20
CA GLU A 93 -0.55 -14.48 1.84
C GLU A 93 -1.51 -15.14 2.85
N SER A 94 -1.12 -16.29 3.40
CA SER A 94 -1.91 -17.02 4.40
C SER A 94 -2.06 -16.30 5.75
N LEU A 95 -1.21 -15.32 6.03
CA LEU A 95 -1.21 -14.54 7.28
C LEU A 95 -1.72 -13.11 7.05
N LEU A 96 -1.48 -12.56 5.86
CA LEU A 96 -1.87 -11.21 5.49
C LEU A 96 -2.38 -11.19 4.05
N ASN A 97 -3.66 -10.85 3.89
CA ASN A 97 -4.27 -10.58 2.58
C ASN A 97 -4.30 -9.07 2.31
N LEU A 98 -3.89 -8.66 1.10
CA LEU A 98 -3.95 -7.27 0.65
C LEU A 98 -5.07 -7.11 -0.36
N GLU A 99 -5.93 -6.13 -0.13
CA GLU A 99 -7.09 -5.85 -0.97
C GLU A 99 -7.04 -4.39 -1.43
N LEU A 100 -7.44 -4.14 -2.67
CA LEU A 100 -7.57 -2.79 -3.21
C LEU A 100 -8.78 -2.10 -2.58
N LEU A 101 -8.59 -0.85 -2.14
CA LEU A 101 -9.66 -0.08 -1.49
C LEU A 101 -10.75 0.38 -2.48
N ASP A 102 -10.41 0.58 -3.75
CA ASP A 102 -11.34 1.02 -4.79
C ASP A 102 -11.69 -0.14 -5.72
N GLU A 103 -12.96 -0.55 -5.69
CA GLU A 103 -13.53 -1.63 -6.51
C GLU A 103 -13.61 -1.25 -8.00
N ASN A 104 -13.50 0.04 -8.36
CA ASN A 104 -13.59 0.50 -9.74
C ASN A 104 -12.23 0.46 -10.46
N VAL A 105 -11.15 0.15 -9.76
CA VAL A 105 -9.82 0.03 -10.34
C VAL A 105 -9.79 -1.18 -11.25
N ARG A 106 -9.39 -0.97 -12.51
CA ARG A 106 -9.14 -2.08 -13.44
C ARG A 106 -7.81 -2.71 -13.09
N TYR A 107 -7.79 -4.02 -12.94
CA TYR A 107 -6.57 -4.76 -12.68
C TYR A 107 -6.50 -6.01 -13.57
N GLN A 108 -5.28 -6.51 -13.74
CA GLN A 108 -4.96 -7.72 -14.46
C GLN A 108 -4.31 -8.69 -13.48
N GLU A 109 -4.85 -9.91 -13.41
CA GLU A 109 -4.30 -10.99 -12.59
C GLU A 109 -3.33 -11.82 -13.42
N GLU A 110 -2.11 -11.98 -12.91
CA GLU A 110 -1.13 -12.90 -13.46
C GLU A 110 -1.20 -14.21 -12.69
N VAL A 111 -1.52 -15.30 -13.39
CA VAL A 111 -1.71 -16.63 -12.82
C VAL A 111 -0.50 -17.50 -13.15
N ASN A 112 0.04 -18.19 -12.16
CA ASN A 112 1.15 -19.12 -12.35
C ASN A 112 0.72 -20.45 -13.01
N GLU A 113 1.69 -21.32 -13.30
CA GLU A 113 1.45 -22.64 -13.94
C GLU A 113 0.51 -23.56 -13.13
N GLN A 114 0.27 -23.26 -11.85
CA GLN A 114 -0.57 -24.05 -10.94
C GLN A 114 -2.00 -23.49 -10.83
N GLY A 115 -2.33 -22.41 -11.56
CA GLY A 115 -3.64 -21.78 -11.51
C GLY A 115 -3.84 -20.84 -10.32
N ILE A 116 -2.76 -20.44 -9.63
CA ILE A 116 -2.80 -19.54 -8.48
C ILE A 116 -2.37 -18.13 -8.93
N VAL A 117 -3.07 -17.10 -8.46
CA VAL A 117 -2.72 -15.69 -8.73
C VAL A 117 -1.39 -15.37 -8.04
N ASP A 118 -0.40 -14.94 -8.83
CA ASP A 118 0.95 -14.60 -8.37
C ASP A 118 1.14 -13.09 -8.22
N ASN A 119 0.60 -12.29 -9.15
CA ASN A 119 0.67 -10.83 -9.12
C ASN A 119 -0.64 -10.20 -9.58
N ILE A 120 -0.95 -9.02 -9.02
CA ILE A 120 -2.04 -8.15 -9.45
C ILE A 120 -1.42 -6.88 -9.99
N THR A 121 -1.64 -6.61 -11.27
CA THR A 121 -1.17 -5.39 -11.94
C THR A 121 -2.34 -4.44 -12.07
N ILE A 122 -2.25 -3.27 -11.45
CA ILE A 122 -3.24 -2.20 -11.64
C ILE A 122 -3.05 -1.63 -13.05
N ALA A 123 -4.10 -1.69 -13.86
CA ALA A 123 -4.12 -1.16 -15.21
C ALA A 123 -4.41 0.35 -15.16
N GLU A 124 -3.38 1.14 -14.86
CA GLU A 124 -3.42 2.59 -14.98
C GLU A 124 -2.95 3.03 -16.38
N ASP A 125 -3.75 3.86 -17.04
CA ASP A 125 -3.25 4.72 -18.12
C ASP A 125 -2.29 5.70 -17.45
N GLY A 126 -0.99 5.54 -17.66
CA GLY A 126 0.08 6.11 -16.82
C GLY A 126 -0.05 7.59 -16.43
N ILE A 127 0.69 8.00 -15.40
CA ILE A 127 0.76 9.39 -14.95
C ILE A 127 1.48 10.22 -16.02
N GLY A 128 0.72 10.74 -16.99
CA GLY A 128 1.21 11.73 -17.92
C GLY A 128 1.61 12.98 -17.14
N LEU A 129 2.92 13.22 -17.00
CA LEU A 129 3.40 14.55 -16.63
C LEU A 129 2.89 15.50 -17.73
N PRO A 130 2.10 16.54 -17.40
CA PRO A 130 1.69 17.50 -18.40
C PRO A 130 2.96 18.13 -18.97
N LEU A 131 3.25 17.84 -20.24
CA LEU A 131 4.22 18.59 -21.01
C LEU A 131 3.72 20.03 -21.08
N LEU A 132 4.51 20.97 -20.54
CA LEU A 132 4.33 22.41 -20.71
C LEU A 132 4.41 22.81 -22.20
#